data_AF-A0A8J5T059-F1
#
_entry.id   AF-A0A8J5T059-F1
#
_cell.length_a   1.000
_cell.length_b   1.000
_cell.length_c   1.000
_cell.angle_alpha   90.00
_cell.angle_beta   90.00
_cell.angle_gamma   90.00
#
_symmetry.space_group_name_H-M   'P 1'
#
loop_
_entity.id
_entity.type
_entity.pdbx_description
1 polymer ?
#
loop_
_entity_poly.entity_id
_entity_poly.type
_entity_poly.pdbx_seq_one_letter_code
_entity_poly.pdbx_strand_id
1 'polypeptide(L)'
;MASSSASSAAATPAEPLRRNRVLSSKLYLDVPGSKAPVVYSPAYDIAFLGIEKLHPFDSSKWGRICKFLTKEGHLEKNRVVEPLEASKEDLLVVHSESYLNSLKSSLKVASIVEVPPVALIPNWLVQQKLLYPFRKQVGGSILSAKLALERGWAINIGGGFHHCSAEEGGGFCAYADISLCIQFAFVRLNISRVMIIDLDAHQGNGHEKDFANDGRVYTLDIYNAGIYPFVRIISRYMTLFFLLLLVIIQVLGFITFLWCRM
;
A
#
# COMPACT_ATOMS: atom_id res chain seq x y z
N MET A 1 -39.69 17.93 -22.38
CA MET A 1 -39.05 18.15 -21.07
C MET A 1 -39.17 16.87 -20.27
N ALA A 2 -38.12 16.05 -20.23
CA ALA A 2 -38.06 14.85 -19.39
C ALA A 2 -36.94 15.08 -18.39
N SER A 3 -37.31 15.42 -17.15
CA SER A 3 -36.39 15.58 -16.04
C SER A 3 -35.92 14.20 -15.57
N SER A 4 -34.70 13.83 -15.92
CA SER A 4 -34.03 12.68 -15.32
C SER A 4 -33.60 13.04 -13.90
N SER A 5 -34.41 12.64 -12.92
CA SER A 5 -34.04 12.69 -11.51
C SER A 5 -32.87 11.72 -11.29
N ALA A 6 -31.68 12.26 -11.07
CA ALA A 6 -30.55 11.49 -10.59
C ALA A 6 -30.89 10.93 -9.20
N SER A 7 -31.12 9.63 -9.13
CA SER A 7 -31.22 8.89 -7.88
C SER A 7 -29.87 8.97 -7.18
N SER A 8 -29.81 9.69 -6.07
CA SER A 8 -28.69 9.61 -5.13
C SER A 8 -28.67 8.19 -4.56
N ALA A 9 -27.69 7.38 -4.96
CA ALA A 9 -27.45 6.08 -4.36
C ALA A 9 -27.30 6.26 -2.84
N ALA A 10 -28.23 5.69 -2.07
CA ALA A 10 -28.16 5.72 -0.61
C ALA A 10 -26.83 5.07 -0.19
N ALA A 11 -26.01 5.81 0.56
CA ALA A 11 -24.74 5.30 1.08
C ALA A 11 -25.01 4.02 1.87
N THR A 12 -24.35 2.93 1.50
CA THR A 12 -24.45 1.67 2.24
C THR A 12 -23.95 1.89 3.68
N PRO A 13 -24.45 1.14 4.69
CA PRO A 13 -24.02 1.27 6.09
C PRO A 13 -22.51 1.12 6.31
N ALA A 14 -21.79 0.57 5.33
CA ALA A 14 -20.35 0.41 5.32
C ALA A 14 -19.58 1.73 5.16
N GLU A 15 -20.12 2.72 4.43
CA GLU A 15 -19.43 4.00 4.16
C GLU A 15 -19.20 4.85 5.42
N PRO A 16 -20.21 5.07 6.29
CA PRO A 16 -20.00 5.84 7.53
C PRO A 16 -19.00 5.18 8.47
N LEU A 17 -19.03 3.85 8.60
CA LEU A 17 -18.10 3.10 9.46
C LEU A 17 -16.66 3.20 8.93
N ARG A 18 -16.46 3.02 7.62
CA ARG A 18 -15.14 3.18 6.98
C ARG A 18 -14.60 4.58 7.20
N ARG A 19 -15.43 5.61 6.97
CA ARG A 19 -15.05 7.01 7.19
C ARG A 19 -14.63 7.25 8.64
N ASN A 20 -15.38 6.73 9.61
CA ASN A 20 -15.05 6.86 11.02
C ASN A 20 -13.72 6.20 11.38
N ARG A 21 -13.44 4.99 10.87
CA ARG A 21 -12.13 4.32 11.04
C ARG A 21 -11.00 5.22 10.56
N VAL A 22 -11.10 5.74 9.34
CA VAL A 22 -10.10 6.64 8.76
C VAL A 22 -9.90 7.91 9.59
N LEU A 23 -10.98 8.55 10.05
CA LEU A 23 -10.91 9.78 10.86
C LEU A 23 -10.30 9.53 12.25
N SER A 24 -10.55 8.36 12.83
CA SER A 24 -10.02 7.96 14.14
C SER A 24 -8.56 7.48 14.11
N SER A 25 -8.02 7.22 12.91
CA SER A 25 -6.68 6.69 12.73
C SER A 25 -5.59 7.65 13.21
N LYS A 26 -4.54 7.06 13.77
CA LYS A 26 -3.32 7.73 14.25
C LYS A 26 -2.17 7.73 13.25
N LEU A 27 -2.36 7.17 12.06
CA LEU A 27 -1.30 7.02 11.05
C LEU A 27 -0.82 8.35 10.46
N TYR A 28 -1.57 9.43 10.66
CA TYR A 28 -1.20 10.78 10.24
C TYR A 28 -0.42 11.44 11.37
N LEU A 29 0.89 11.60 11.14
CA LEU A 29 1.79 12.26 12.06
C LEU A 29 2.12 13.68 11.59
N ASP A 30 2.37 14.56 12.56
CA ASP A 30 3.01 15.85 12.30
C ASP A 30 4.50 15.61 12.10
N VAL A 31 4.99 15.91 10.90
CA VAL A 31 6.37 15.66 10.50
C VAL A 31 7.08 17.01 10.37
N PRO A 32 8.14 17.27 11.17
CA PRO A 32 8.89 18.52 11.11
C PRO A 32 9.43 18.80 9.70
N GLY A 33 9.50 20.08 9.32
CA GLY A 33 10.01 20.52 8.03
C GLY A 33 11.50 20.17 7.78
N SER A 34 12.26 19.88 8.85
CA SER A 34 13.65 19.43 8.75
C SER A 34 13.80 18.00 8.21
N LYS A 35 12.77 17.16 8.35
CA LYS A 35 12.76 15.78 7.83
C LYS A 35 12.60 15.80 6.31
N ALA A 36 13.26 14.88 5.60
CA ALA A 36 13.00 14.64 4.19
C ALA A 36 11.67 13.90 4.03
N PRO A 37 10.92 14.04 2.92
CA PRO A 37 9.70 13.25 2.67
C PRO A 37 10.04 11.82 2.22
N VAL A 38 10.92 11.16 2.98
CA VAL A 38 11.36 9.78 2.76
C VAL A 38 11.01 8.97 4.01
N VAL A 39 10.11 8.02 3.85
CA VAL A 39 9.53 7.23 4.91
C VAL A 39 10.16 5.84 4.95
N TYR A 40 10.68 5.47 6.11
CA TYR A 40 11.30 4.17 6.35
C TYR A 40 11.38 3.87 7.84
N SER A 41 11.24 2.59 8.21
CA SER A 41 11.57 2.09 9.54
C SER A 41 12.59 0.95 9.42
N PRO A 42 13.57 0.83 10.33
CA PRO A 42 14.41 -0.36 10.43
C PRO A 42 13.63 -1.67 10.56
N ALA A 43 12.38 -1.60 11.01
CA ALA A 43 11.49 -2.75 11.10
C ALA A 43 10.95 -3.24 9.74
N TYR A 44 11.23 -2.57 8.63
CA TYR A 44 10.79 -3.02 7.30
C TYR A 44 11.49 -4.31 6.88
N ASP A 45 12.75 -4.48 7.27
CA ASP A 45 13.53 -5.67 6.94
C ASP A 45 12.95 -6.90 7.67
N ILE A 46 12.59 -7.91 6.90
CA ILE A 46 12.10 -9.21 7.39
C ILE A 46 13.28 -10.17 7.34
N ALA A 47 13.90 -10.43 8.48
CA ALA A 47 14.96 -11.42 8.63
C ALA A 47 14.72 -12.21 9.92
N PHE A 48 14.53 -13.52 9.80
CA PHE A 48 14.28 -14.40 10.95
C PHE A 48 14.61 -15.85 10.62
N LEU A 49 15.48 -16.48 11.40
CA LEU A 49 15.89 -17.88 11.21
C LEU A 49 16.41 -18.24 9.81
N GLY A 50 16.88 -17.26 9.02
CA GLY A 50 17.39 -17.52 7.67
C GLY A 50 16.32 -17.72 6.60
N ILE A 51 15.03 -17.58 6.94
CA ILE A 51 13.93 -17.77 5.97
C ILE A 51 13.97 -16.74 4.83
N GLU A 52 14.59 -15.57 5.07
CA GLU A 52 14.83 -14.56 4.04
C GLU A 52 15.69 -15.07 2.89
N LYS A 53 16.51 -16.10 3.12
CA LYS A 53 17.35 -16.72 2.07
C LYS A 53 16.61 -17.73 1.21
N LEU A 54 15.40 -18.13 1.62
CA LEU A 54 14.57 -19.10 0.92
C LEU A 54 13.58 -18.45 -0.05
N HIS A 55 13.61 -17.13 -0.16
CA HIS A 55 12.68 -16.36 -0.97
C HIS A 55 13.47 -15.63 -2.08
N PRO A 56 12.99 -15.63 -3.35
CA PRO A 56 13.65 -14.88 -4.42
C PRO A 56 13.65 -13.36 -4.19
N PHE A 57 12.62 -12.85 -3.52
CA PHE A 57 12.52 -11.48 -3.04
C PHE A 57 13.44 -11.23 -1.84
N ASP A 58 14.33 -10.25 -2.00
CA ASP A 58 15.20 -9.75 -0.94
C ASP A 58 14.39 -8.96 0.10
N SER A 59 14.03 -9.63 1.19
CA SER A 59 13.28 -9.04 2.30
C SER A 59 14.12 -8.18 3.25
N SER A 60 15.37 -7.86 2.90
CA SER A 60 16.22 -6.89 3.60
C SER A 60 16.68 -5.74 2.68
N LYS A 61 16.06 -5.60 1.50
CA LYS A 61 16.46 -4.58 0.52
C LYS A 61 16.21 -3.16 1.00
N TRP A 62 15.17 -2.94 1.79
CA TRP A 62 14.75 -1.61 2.23
C TRP A 62 15.84 -0.95 3.08
N GLY A 63 16.38 -1.70 4.05
CA GLY A 63 17.54 -1.25 4.81
C GLY A 63 18.79 -1.06 3.96
N ARG A 64 18.99 -1.86 2.90
CA ARG A 64 20.10 -1.66 1.95
C ARG A 64 19.95 -0.38 1.13
N ILE A 65 18.75 -0.07 0.63
CA ILE A 65 18.45 1.17 -0.09
C ILE A 65 18.72 2.37 0.82
N CYS A 66 18.22 2.37 2.05
CA CYS A 66 18.48 3.42 3.03
C CYS A 66 19.97 3.62 3.31
N LYS A 67 20.71 2.52 3.52
CA LYS A 67 22.16 2.55 3.74
C LYS A 67 22.89 3.12 2.54
N PHE A 68 22.51 2.72 1.33
CA PHE A 68 23.08 3.23 0.08
C PHE A 68 22.85 4.74 -0.05
N LEU A 69 21.60 5.20 0.06
CA LEU A 69 21.26 6.63 -0.03
C LEU A 69 21.98 7.47 1.03
N THR A 70 22.18 6.92 2.23
CA THR A 70 22.92 7.60 3.30
C THR A 70 24.41 7.68 2.99
N LYS A 71 25.00 6.58 2.49
CA LYS A 71 26.42 6.50 2.15
C LYS A 71 26.79 7.45 1.01
N GLU A 72 25.93 7.56 0.00
CA GLU A 72 26.14 8.45 -1.16
C GLU A 72 25.79 9.92 -0.86
N GLY A 73 25.35 10.25 0.37
CA GLY A 73 25.03 11.62 0.77
C GLY A 73 23.70 12.14 0.21
N HIS A 74 22.85 11.28 -0.35
CA HIS A 74 21.51 11.64 -0.85
C HIS A 74 20.45 11.72 0.26
N LEU A 75 20.70 11.11 1.42
CA LEU A 75 19.76 11.08 2.54
C LEU A 75 20.49 11.07 3.87
N GLU A 76 20.28 12.08 4.71
CA GLU A 76 20.80 12.02 6.08
C GLU A 76 19.93 11.10 6.95
N LYS A 77 20.56 10.20 7.72
CA LYS A 77 19.86 9.20 8.54
C LYS A 77 18.85 9.82 9.53
N ASN A 78 19.19 10.96 10.12
CA ASN A 78 18.32 11.69 11.05
C ASN A 78 17.16 12.41 10.35
N ARG A 79 17.16 12.50 9.01
CA ARG A 79 16.10 13.16 8.22
C ARG A 79 15.04 12.19 7.70
N VAL A 80 15.23 10.89 7.86
CA VAL A 80 14.21 9.87 7.56
C VAL A 80 13.00 10.01 8.50
N VAL A 81 11.81 9.79 7.94
CA VAL A 81 10.54 9.76 8.67
C VAL A 81 10.19 8.33 9.02
N GLU A 82 9.96 8.05 10.29
CA GLU A 82 9.54 6.72 10.74
C GLU A 82 8.01 6.65 10.87
N PRO A 83 7.35 5.69 10.21
CA PRO A 83 5.89 5.56 10.26
C PRO A 83 5.41 4.75 11.47
N LEU A 84 4.13 4.91 11.80
CA LEU A 84 3.43 4.03 12.74
C LEU A 84 3.02 2.71 12.08
N GLU A 85 2.76 1.69 12.90
CA GLU A 85 2.14 0.44 12.45
C GLU A 85 0.65 0.66 12.20
N ALA A 86 0.13 0.15 11.09
CA ALA A 86 -1.30 0.08 10.85
C ALA A 86 -2.00 -0.86 11.84
N SER A 87 -2.97 -0.35 12.57
CA SER A 87 -3.80 -1.13 13.49
C SER A 87 -4.82 -1.97 12.72
N LYS A 88 -5.48 -2.91 13.41
CA LYS A 88 -6.58 -3.67 12.81
C LYS A 88 -7.69 -2.77 12.27
N GLU A 89 -8.04 -1.70 12.98
CA GLU A 89 -9.08 -0.76 12.53
C GLU A 89 -8.66 0.02 11.28
N ASP A 90 -7.36 0.32 11.15
CA ASP A 90 -6.83 0.93 9.92
C ASP A 90 -6.95 -0.05 8.75
N LEU A 91 -6.60 -1.32 8.95
CA LEU A 91 -6.67 -2.36 7.92
C LEU A 91 -8.12 -2.65 7.48
N LEU A 92 -9.08 -2.60 8.41
CA LEU A 92 -10.51 -2.78 8.17
C LEU A 92 -11.17 -1.64 7.36
N VAL A 93 -10.40 -0.62 6.96
CA VAL A 93 -10.87 0.39 5.99
C VAL A 93 -11.06 -0.23 4.61
N VAL A 94 -10.19 -1.17 4.22
CA VAL A 94 -10.24 -1.87 2.93
C VAL A 94 -10.51 -3.36 3.12
N HIS A 95 -9.80 -4.01 4.04
CA HIS A 95 -9.90 -5.46 4.20
C HIS A 95 -11.16 -5.89 4.94
N SER A 96 -11.68 -7.06 4.59
CA SER A 96 -12.72 -7.70 5.40
C SER A 96 -12.15 -8.29 6.68
N GLU A 97 -13.03 -8.38 7.68
CA GLU A 97 -12.75 -9.11 8.92
C GLU A 97 -12.41 -10.58 8.64
N SER A 98 -13.06 -11.19 7.64
CA SER A 98 -12.80 -12.57 7.22
C SER A 98 -11.38 -12.76 6.70
N TYR A 99 -10.94 -11.88 5.78
CA TYR A 99 -9.59 -11.90 5.25
C TYR A 99 -8.55 -11.69 6.36
N LEU A 100 -8.73 -10.67 7.21
CA LEU A 100 -7.79 -10.41 8.31
C LEU A 100 -7.73 -11.58 9.30
N ASN A 101 -8.85 -12.25 9.57
CA ASN A 101 -8.87 -13.44 10.40
C ASN A 101 -8.15 -14.63 9.74
N SER A 102 -8.18 -14.74 8.41
CA SER A 102 -7.42 -15.78 7.70
C SER A 102 -5.90 -15.69 7.91
N LEU A 103 -5.37 -14.48 8.14
CA LEU A 103 -3.94 -14.24 8.42
C LEU A 103 -3.49 -14.76 9.80
N LYS A 104 -4.43 -15.19 10.66
CA LYS A 104 -4.12 -15.93 11.90
C LYS A 104 -3.66 -17.37 11.65
N SER A 105 -3.73 -17.83 10.39
CA SER A 105 -3.18 -19.12 9.96
C SER A 105 -1.81 -18.96 9.33
N SER A 106 -0.77 -19.59 9.90
CA SER A 106 0.57 -19.60 9.32
C SER A 106 0.59 -20.24 7.93
N LEU A 107 -0.28 -21.22 7.66
CA LEU A 107 -0.44 -21.83 6.33
C LEU A 107 -0.91 -20.81 5.30
N LYS A 108 -1.90 -19.98 5.65
CA LYS A 108 -2.41 -18.94 4.75
C LYS A 108 -1.33 -17.91 4.46
N VAL A 109 -0.60 -17.47 5.49
CA VAL A 109 0.50 -16.51 5.32
C VAL A 109 1.61 -17.09 4.46
N ALA A 110 2.03 -18.34 4.70
CA ALA A 110 3.05 -19.03 3.92
C ALA A 110 2.70 -19.11 2.43
N SER A 111 1.42 -19.33 2.11
CA SER A 111 0.93 -19.30 0.73
C SER A 111 0.99 -17.89 0.13
N ILE A 112 0.62 -16.85 0.88
CA ILE A 112 0.64 -15.46 0.40
C ILE A 112 2.06 -14.99 0.11
N VAL A 113 3.00 -15.32 1.01
CA VAL A 113 4.40 -14.93 0.86
C VAL A 113 5.23 -15.92 0.05
N GLU A 114 4.63 -17.02 -0.40
CA GLU A 114 5.30 -18.08 -1.16
C GLU A 114 6.57 -18.64 -0.48
N VAL A 115 6.54 -18.72 0.86
CA VAL A 115 7.62 -19.32 1.68
C VAL A 115 7.03 -20.50 2.45
N PRO A 116 7.01 -21.71 1.88
CA PRO A 116 6.39 -22.88 2.52
C PRO A 116 6.84 -23.13 3.97
N PRO A 117 8.13 -22.98 4.36
CA PRO A 117 8.56 -23.15 5.75
C PRO A 117 7.84 -22.27 6.78
N VAL A 118 7.28 -21.11 6.38
CA VAL A 118 6.51 -20.23 7.27
C VAL A 118 5.29 -20.95 7.85
N ALA A 119 4.75 -21.95 7.15
CA ALA A 119 3.59 -22.74 7.60
C ALA A 119 3.84 -23.46 8.93
N LEU A 120 5.09 -23.81 9.23
CA LEU A 120 5.50 -24.54 10.43
C LEU A 120 5.83 -23.60 11.61
N ILE A 121 5.89 -22.29 11.36
CA ILE A 121 6.24 -21.30 12.38
C ILE A 121 5.00 -20.99 13.24
N PRO A 122 5.11 -20.98 14.58
CA PRO A 122 4.03 -20.54 15.47
C PRO A 122 3.48 -19.18 15.04
N ASN A 123 2.15 -19.05 14.91
CA ASN A 123 1.57 -17.86 14.29
C ASN A 123 1.93 -16.55 15.00
N TRP A 124 2.10 -16.55 16.32
CA TRP A 124 2.53 -15.34 17.05
C TRP A 124 3.90 -14.80 16.56
N LEU A 125 4.83 -15.68 16.17
CA LEU A 125 6.10 -15.28 15.55
C LEU A 125 5.88 -14.74 14.13
N VAL A 126 4.99 -15.37 13.35
CA VAL A 126 4.61 -14.87 12.01
C VAL A 126 4.00 -13.47 12.12
N GLN A 127 3.12 -13.22 13.10
CA GLN A 127 2.53 -11.91 13.36
C GLN A 127 3.58 -10.85 13.70
N GLN A 128 4.58 -11.22 14.51
CA GLN A 128 5.60 -10.29 15.02
C GLN A 128 6.77 -10.06 14.07
N LYS A 129 7.22 -11.10 13.36
CA LYS A 129 8.45 -11.06 12.55
C LYS A 129 8.19 -10.86 11.06
N LEU A 130 7.00 -11.22 10.59
CA LEU A 130 6.64 -11.12 9.17
C LEU A 130 5.54 -10.09 8.94
N LEU A 131 4.38 -10.23 9.59
CA LEU A 131 3.24 -9.34 9.31
C LEU A 131 3.36 -7.94 9.94
N TYR A 132 4.07 -7.79 11.06
CA TYR A 132 4.36 -6.47 11.66
C TYR A 132 5.14 -5.55 10.69
N PRO A 133 6.25 -5.99 10.06
CA PRO A 133 6.90 -5.25 8.98
C PRO A 133 5.95 -4.81 7.86
N PHE A 134 5.05 -5.68 7.39
CA PHE A 134 4.06 -5.32 6.38
C PHE A 134 3.10 -4.23 6.87
N ARG A 135 2.59 -4.32 8.12
CA ARG A 135 1.70 -3.28 8.70
C ARG A 135 2.41 -1.94 8.92
N LYS A 136 3.72 -1.96 9.20
CA LYS A 136 4.57 -0.77 9.23
C LYS A 136 4.77 -0.15 7.85
N GLN A 137 4.85 -0.96 6.81
CA GLN A 137 4.90 -0.50 5.42
C GLN A 137 3.56 0.12 4.99
N VAL A 138 2.43 -0.45 5.39
CA VAL A 138 1.09 0.14 5.20
C VAL A 138 1.00 1.55 5.80
N GLY A 139 1.40 1.71 7.06
CA GLY A 139 1.43 3.03 7.69
C GLY A 139 2.37 4.01 6.98
N GLY A 140 3.47 3.51 6.41
CA GLY A 140 4.38 4.29 5.58
C GLY A 140 3.76 4.81 4.29
N SER A 141 3.00 3.99 3.58
CA SER A 141 2.33 4.38 2.34
C SER A 141 1.27 5.46 2.60
N ILE A 142 0.47 5.30 3.65
CA ILE A 142 -0.53 6.29 4.09
C ILE A 142 0.13 7.62 4.50
N LEU A 143 1.20 7.57 5.31
CA LEU A 143 1.91 8.79 5.74
C LEU A 143 2.59 9.49 4.55
N SER A 144 3.09 8.72 3.58
CA SER A 144 3.73 9.27 2.38
C SER A 144 2.73 10.06 1.53
N ALA A 145 1.45 9.67 1.47
CA ALA A 145 0.44 10.45 0.75
C ALA A 145 0.22 11.84 1.37
N LYS A 146 0.19 11.91 2.71
CA LYS A 146 0.16 13.19 3.44
C LYS A 146 1.37 14.04 3.10
N LEU A 147 2.56 13.47 3.17
CA LEU A 147 3.81 14.18 2.89
C LEU A 147 3.88 14.65 1.42
N ALA A 148 3.40 13.85 0.48
CA ALA A 148 3.34 14.23 -0.93
C ALA A 148 2.39 15.40 -1.16
N LEU A 149 1.22 15.43 -0.49
CA LEU A 149 0.33 16.59 -0.53
C LEU A 149 0.99 17.84 0.06
N GLU A 150 1.66 17.72 1.21
CA GLU A 150 2.25 18.85 1.93
C GLU A 150 3.53 19.39 1.29
N ARG A 151 4.31 18.53 0.61
CA ARG A 151 5.69 18.81 0.18
C ARG A 151 5.90 18.62 -1.32
N GLY A 152 4.84 18.31 -2.06
CA GLY A 152 4.85 18.01 -3.49
C GLY A 152 5.22 16.56 -3.81
N TRP A 153 6.08 15.91 -3.02
CA TRP A 153 6.48 14.53 -3.24
C TRP A 153 6.79 13.79 -1.93
N ALA A 154 6.72 12.47 -1.97
CA ALA A 154 7.22 11.59 -0.92
C ALA A 154 7.59 10.20 -1.46
N ILE A 155 8.41 9.48 -0.70
CA ILE A 155 8.80 8.10 -0.99
C ILE A 155 8.54 7.26 0.25
N ASN A 156 7.75 6.20 0.12
CA ASN A 156 7.83 5.08 1.05
C ASN A 156 8.88 4.11 0.51
N ILE A 157 9.95 3.89 1.26
CA ILE A 157 11.02 2.98 0.79
C ILE A 157 10.49 1.55 0.71
N GLY A 158 9.46 1.19 1.49
CA GLY A 158 8.71 -0.06 1.34
C GLY A 158 7.31 0.13 0.75
N GLY A 159 6.44 -0.85 1.01
CA GLY A 159 5.05 -0.85 0.55
C GLY A 159 4.91 -1.17 -0.93
N GLY A 160 3.83 -0.73 -1.57
CA GLY A 160 3.60 -0.99 -3.00
C GLY A 160 3.15 -2.42 -3.25
N PHE A 161 2.35 -2.99 -2.34
CA PHE A 161 1.89 -4.37 -2.36
C PHE A 161 0.75 -4.56 -3.37
N HIS A 162 1.08 -4.43 -4.66
CA HIS A 162 0.13 -4.36 -5.76
C HIS A 162 -0.66 -5.64 -6.05
N HIS A 163 -0.27 -6.78 -5.48
CA HIS A 163 -0.99 -8.05 -5.65
C HIS A 163 -2.07 -8.29 -4.59
N CYS A 164 -2.09 -7.51 -3.50
CA CYS A 164 -3.12 -7.67 -2.47
C CYS A 164 -4.35 -6.80 -2.78
N SER A 165 -5.52 -7.41 -2.65
CA SER A 165 -6.85 -6.78 -2.72
C SER A 165 -7.52 -6.83 -1.33
N ALA A 166 -8.71 -6.23 -1.21
CA ALA A 166 -9.50 -6.22 0.01
C ALA A 166 -9.72 -7.61 0.63
N GLU A 167 -9.93 -8.64 -0.20
CA GLU A 167 -10.32 -9.98 0.24
C GLU A 167 -9.21 -11.03 0.11
N GLU A 168 -8.08 -10.68 -0.50
CA GLU A 168 -7.10 -11.66 -0.94
C GLU A 168 -5.68 -11.07 -1.02
N GLY A 169 -4.72 -11.79 -0.45
CA GLY A 169 -3.28 -11.54 -0.63
C GLY A 169 -2.66 -12.60 -1.54
N GLY A 170 -1.52 -12.27 -2.12
CA GLY A 170 -0.75 -13.13 -3.03
C GLY A 170 0.47 -12.39 -3.56
N GLY A 171 1.37 -13.05 -4.28
CA GLY A 171 2.57 -12.43 -4.85
C GLY A 171 3.35 -11.61 -3.81
N PHE A 172 3.57 -12.18 -2.62
CA PHE A 172 4.30 -11.55 -1.51
C PHE A 172 3.57 -10.39 -0.81
N CYS A 173 2.32 -10.10 -1.21
CA CYS A 173 1.54 -8.97 -0.74
C CYS A 173 0.45 -9.42 0.25
N ALA A 174 0.63 -9.13 1.54
CA ALA A 174 -0.31 -9.53 2.59
C ALA A 174 -1.37 -8.46 2.93
N TYR A 175 -1.10 -7.19 2.65
CA TYR A 175 -2.05 -6.10 2.89
C TYR A 175 -2.09 -5.17 1.67
N ALA A 176 -3.26 -4.66 1.33
CA ALA A 176 -3.50 -3.78 0.19
C ALA A 176 -3.15 -2.34 0.57
N ASP A 177 -1.86 -2.07 0.79
CA ASP A 177 -1.38 -0.79 1.30
C ASP A 177 -1.71 0.39 0.39
N ILE A 178 -1.67 0.19 -0.94
CA ILE A 178 -2.06 1.21 -1.92
C ILE A 178 -3.57 1.48 -1.86
N SER A 179 -4.40 0.44 -1.79
CA SER A 179 -5.85 0.60 -1.63
C SER A 179 -6.20 1.34 -0.34
N LEU A 180 -5.52 1.00 0.76
CA LEU A 180 -5.65 1.70 2.04
C LEU A 180 -5.22 3.17 1.90
N CYS A 181 -4.04 3.43 1.35
CA CYS A 181 -3.52 4.77 1.09
C CYS A 181 -4.52 5.65 0.35
N ILE A 182 -5.16 5.12 -0.70
CA ILE A 182 -6.16 5.84 -1.50
C ILE A 182 -7.42 6.16 -0.68
N GLN A 183 -7.97 5.18 0.05
CA GLN A 183 -9.15 5.41 0.89
C GLN A 183 -8.87 6.45 1.98
N PHE A 184 -7.67 6.42 2.56
CA PHE A 184 -7.21 7.42 3.51
C PHE A 184 -7.06 8.80 2.86
N ALA A 185 -6.51 8.89 1.66
CA ALA A 185 -6.37 10.13 0.91
C ALA A 185 -7.73 10.77 0.57
N PHE A 186 -8.72 9.98 0.16
CA PHE A 186 -10.07 10.48 -0.10
C PHE A 186 -10.72 11.12 1.13
N VAL A 187 -10.52 10.56 2.32
CA VAL A 187 -11.21 11.02 3.54
C VAL A 187 -10.41 12.08 4.30
N ARG A 188 -9.10 11.88 4.53
CA ARG A 188 -8.26 12.76 5.35
C ARG A 188 -7.63 13.91 4.56
N LEU A 189 -7.29 13.66 3.30
CA LEU A 189 -6.58 14.62 2.45
C LEU A 189 -7.50 15.35 1.48
N ASN A 190 -8.79 14.98 1.45
CA ASN A 190 -9.79 15.54 0.55
C ASN A 190 -9.36 15.47 -0.94
N ILE A 191 -8.60 14.43 -1.29
CA ILE A 191 -8.24 14.15 -2.68
C ILE A 191 -9.50 13.68 -3.40
N SER A 192 -9.76 14.20 -4.60
CA SER A 192 -10.94 13.84 -5.38
C SER A 192 -10.68 12.74 -6.40
N ARG A 193 -9.44 12.62 -6.87
CA ARG A 193 -8.99 11.66 -7.88
C ARG A 193 -7.57 11.18 -7.61
N VAL A 194 -7.30 9.92 -7.92
CA VAL A 194 -5.96 9.31 -7.81
C VAL A 194 -5.59 8.68 -9.15
N MET A 195 -4.33 8.80 -9.54
CA MET A 195 -3.73 8.01 -10.60
C MET A 195 -2.69 7.06 -10.00
N ILE A 196 -2.83 5.77 -10.27
CA ILE A 196 -1.81 4.76 -10.04
C ILE A 196 -1.04 4.59 -11.35
N ILE A 197 0.28 4.67 -11.27
CA ILE A 197 1.20 4.32 -12.35
C ILE A 197 2.01 3.13 -11.83
N ASP A 198 1.64 1.92 -12.24
CA ASP A 198 2.36 0.70 -11.91
C ASP A 198 3.35 0.37 -13.03
N LEU A 199 4.63 0.37 -12.68
CA LEU A 199 5.76 0.03 -13.54
C LEU A 199 6.49 -1.23 -13.04
N ASP A 200 5.90 -1.98 -12.11
CA ASP A 200 6.39 -3.31 -11.79
C ASP A 200 6.23 -4.23 -13.01
N ALA A 201 7.09 -5.25 -13.11
CA ALA A 201 7.03 -6.19 -14.22
C ALA A 201 5.76 -7.05 -14.19
N HIS A 202 5.15 -7.23 -13.01
CA HIS A 202 3.91 -7.99 -12.81
C HIS A 202 2.70 -7.06 -12.79
N GLN A 203 1.55 -7.56 -13.24
CA GLN A 203 0.30 -6.79 -13.19
C GLN A 203 -0.10 -6.50 -11.73
N GLY A 204 -0.47 -5.25 -11.43
CA GLY A 204 -1.01 -4.76 -10.17
C GLY A 204 -2.45 -5.18 -9.90
N ASN A 205 -2.74 -6.48 -10.05
CA ASN A 205 -4.09 -7.05 -10.00
C ASN A 205 -4.86 -6.76 -8.70
N GLY A 206 -4.17 -6.53 -7.59
CA GLY A 206 -4.79 -6.23 -6.30
C GLY A 206 -5.57 -4.92 -6.33
N HIS A 207 -4.91 -3.82 -6.70
CA HIS A 207 -5.57 -2.51 -6.78
C HIS A 207 -6.48 -2.40 -8.00
N GLU A 208 -6.19 -3.09 -9.12
CA GLU A 208 -7.13 -3.17 -10.24
C GLU A 208 -8.46 -3.81 -9.83
N LYS A 209 -8.42 -4.88 -9.02
CA LYS A 209 -9.62 -5.53 -8.48
C LYS A 209 -10.40 -4.61 -7.54
N ASP A 210 -9.70 -3.95 -6.62
CA ASP A 210 -10.33 -3.09 -5.61
C ASP A 210 -11.00 -1.85 -6.23
N PHE A 211 -10.44 -1.31 -7.32
CA PHE A 211 -10.91 -0.06 -7.92
C PHE A 211 -11.56 -0.19 -9.29
N ALA A 212 -11.80 -1.42 -9.79
CA ALA A 212 -12.39 -1.67 -11.11
C ALA A 212 -13.66 -0.86 -11.42
N ASN A 213 -14.44 -0.52 -10.39
CA ASN A 213 -15.70 0.23 -10.51
C ASN A 213 -15.67 1.63 -9.86
N ASP A 214 -14.50 2.12 -9.45
CA ASP A 214 -14.36 3.44 -8.83
C ASP A 214 -13.78 4.46 -9.83
N GLY A 215 -14.65 5.28 -10.43
CA GLY A 215 -14.25 6.31 -11.40
C GLY A 215 -13.37 7.46 -10.86
N ARG A 216 -13.04 7.45 -9.56
CA ARG A 216 -12.07 8.38 -8.96
C ARG A 216 -10.64 7.88 -9.06
N VAL A 217 -10.43 6.58 -9.29
CA VAL A 217 -9.10 5.96 -9.39
C VAL A 217 -8.82 5.56 -10.83
N TYR A 218 -7.67 5.98 -11.33
CA TYR A 218 -7.19 5.66 -12.67
C TYR A 218 -5.92 4.84 -12.54
N THR A 219 -5.83 3.70 -13.23
CA THR A 219 -4.63 2.86 -13.21
C THR A 219 -4.01 2.81 -14.60
N LEU A 220 -2.74 3.21 -14.68
CA LEU A 220 -1.85 2.92 -15.80
C LEU A 220 -0.89 1.83 -15.32
N ASP A 221 -1.02 0.64 -15.87
CA ASP A 221 -0.16 -0.50 -15.53
C ASP A 221 0.57 -0.98 -16.80
N ILE A 222 1.91 -1.04 -16.72
CA ILE A 222 2.78 -1.48 -17.81
C ILE A 222 3.59 -2.69 -17.34
N TYR A 223 3.05 -3.87 -17.61
CA TYR A 223 3.59 -5.14 -17.13
C TYR A 223 3.90 -6.13 -18.27
N ASN A 224 4.65 -7.18 -17.95
CA ASN A 224 4.89 -8.31 -18.85
C ASN A 224 3.75 -9.33 -18.75
N ALA A 225 2.91 -9.40 -19.78
CA ALA A 225 1.76 -10.31 -19.81
C ALA A 225 2.11 -11.82 -19.83
N GLY A 226 3.39 -12.18 -19.98
CA GLY A 226 3.87 -13.56 -19.95
C GLY A 226 4.27 -14.08 -18.56
N ILE A 227 4.20 -13.25 -17.52
CA ILE A 227 4.55 -13.63 -16.14
C ILE A 227 3.35 -13.47 -15.20
N TYR A 228 3.49 -13.90 -13.93
CA TYR A 228 2.44 -13.79 -12.92
C TYR A 228 1.89 -12.35 -12.82
N PRO A 229 0.60 -12.14 -12.54
CA PRO A 229 -0.47 -13.13 -12.41
C PRO A 229 -0.96 -13.66 -13.76
N PHE A 230 -1.33 -14.96 -13.80
CA PHE A 230 -1.81 -15.60 -15.03
C PHE A 230 -3.28 -15.27 -15.37
N VAL A 231 -4.04 -14.78 -14.40
CA VAL A 231 -5.40 -14.27 -14.61
C VAL A 231 -5.34 -12.76 -14.71
N ARG A 232 -5.70 -12.24 -15.89
CA ARG A 232 -5.69 -10.81 -16.17
C ARG A 232 -6.98 -10.14 -15.70
N ILE A 233 -6.84 -9.01 -15.02
CA ILE A 233 -7.93 -8.08 -14.77
C ILE A 233 -7.82 -6.97 -15.80
N ILE A 234 -8.91 -6.64 -16.51
CA ILE A 234 -8.88 -5.60 -17.55
C ILE A 234 -9.47 -4.32 -16.95
N SER A 235 -8.66 -3.27 -16.85
CA SER A 235 -9.11 -1.93 -16.49
C SER A 235 -9.13 -0.97 -17.70
N ARG A 236 -10.03 0.02 -17.65
CA ARG A 236 -10.40 0.91 -18.78
C ARG A 236 -9.37 2.01 -19.09
N TYR A 237 -9.36 2.47 -20.35
CA TYR A 237 -8.52 3.58 -20.83
C TYR A 237 -9.26 4.95 -20.98
N MET A 238 -8.56 5.99 -20.48
CA MET A 238 -8.52 7.46 -20.68
C MET A 238 -9.71 8.34 -21.16
N THR A 239 -9.96 9.40 -20.37
CA THR A 239 -9.81 10.84 -20.76
C THR A 239 -9.40 11.66 -19.52
N LEU A 240 -8.28 12.40 -19.53
CA LEU A 240 -7.76 13.14 -18.37
C LEU A 240 -8.35 14.57 -18.29
N PHE A 241 -8.96 14.91 -17.15
CA PHE A 241 -9.23 16.31 -16.75
C PHE A 241 -8.51 16.60 -15.42
N PHE A 242 -7.66 17.62 -15.42
CA PHE A 242 -6.79 18.01 -14.32
C PHE A 242 -7.54 18.77 -13.22
N LEU A 243 -7.87 18.10 -12.11
CA LEU A 243 -8.17 18.73 -10.82
C LEU A 243 -7.67 17.79 -9.71
N LEU A 244 -6.84 18.31 -8.77
CA LEU A 244 -6.30 17.65 -7.57
C LEU A 244 -6.04 16.13 -7.70
N LEU A 245 -4.86 15.80 -8.22
CA LEU A 245 -4.43 14.43 -8.49
C LEU A 245 -3.28 14.01 -7.56
N LEU A 246 -3.51 12.94 -6.78
CA LEU A 246 -2.42 12.16 -6.19
C LEU A 246 -1.95 11.13 -7.23
N VAL A 247 -0.67 11.13 -7.54
CA VAL A 247 -0.02 10.14 -8.40
C VAL A 247 0.78 9.19 -7.53
N ILE A 248 0.46 7.91 -7.59
CA ILE A 248 1.18 6.83 -6.91
C ILE A 248 1.96 6.09 -7.98
N ILE A 249 3.29 6.11 -7.92
CA ILE A 249 4.15 5.37 -8.84
C ILE A 249 4.74 4.18 -8.09
N GLN A 250 4.47 2.98 -8.60
CA GLN A 250 5.05 1.74 -8.11
C GLN A 250 6.15 1.32 -9.08
N VAL A 251 7.32 0.99 -8.53
CA VAL A 251 8.45 0.50 -9.31
C VAL A 251 8.84 -0.89 -8.84
N LEU A 252 9.54 -1.62 -9.71
CA LEU A 252 9.94 -2.99 -9.48
C LEU A 252 10.47 -3.20 -8.06
N GLY A 253 9.78 -4.06 -7.32
CA GLY A 253 10.17 -4.44 -5.97
C GLY A 253 9.74 -3.46 -4.88
N PHE A 254 8.46 -3.12 -4.79
CA PHE A 254 7.85 -2.65 -3.53
C PHE A 254 8.50 -1.37 -2.96
N ILE A 255 8.73 -0.39 -3.84
CA ILE A 255 9.03 1.00 -3.47
C ILE A 255 7.89 1.85 -4.03
N THR A 256 7.37 2.77 -3.20
CA THR A 256 6.23 3.61 -3.60
C THR A 256 6.65 5.08 -3.63
N PHE A 257 6.53 5.72 -4.79
CA PHE A 257 6.69 7.15 -4.96
C PHE A 257 5.32 7.80 -5.02
N LEU A 258 5.14 8.90 -4.29
CA LEU A 258 3.90 9.65 -4.29
C LEU A 258 4.20 11.08 -4.69
N TRP A 259 3.42 11.60 -5.63
CA TRP A 259 3.51 12.96 -6.12
C TRP A 259 2.13 13.59 -6.09
N CYS A 260 2.03 14.81 -5.58
CA CYS A 260 0.77 15.54 -5.56
C CYS A 260 0.98 16.88 -6.26
N ARG A 261 0.14 17.15 -7.27
CA ARG A 261 0.08 18.45 -7.91
C ARG A 261 -1.09 19.23 -7.34
N MET A 262 -0.78 20.27 -6.58
CA MET A 262 -1.75 21.27 -6.11
C MET A 262 -2.18 22.19 -7.24
#